data_AF-A0A529XQG8-F1
#
_entry.id   AF-A0A529XQG8-F1
#
_cell.length_a   1.000
_cell.length_b   1.000
_cell.length_c   1.000
_cell.angle_alpha   90.00
_cell.angle_beta   90.00
_cell.angle_gamma   90.00
#
_symmetry.space_group_name_H-M   'P 1'
#
loop_
_entity.id
_entity.type
_entity.pdbx_description
1 polymer ?
#
loop_
_entity_poly.entity_id
_entity_poly.type
_entity_poly.pdbx_seq_one_letter_code
_entity_poly.pdbx_strand_id
1 'polypeptide(L)'
;MPAAFSDPVWRKPQTAPAFRSELSSGGTLDAIIVGGGIMGLSTALHAARAGLSVQVLDAGAIGEGASGLNGGQVIPGLKYDPEWLIEHFGKERGEALVAFAASTADAVFDVIRNEKLAVPFTRNGWIQAAHTETALEAAANRDRQWRARGADVELLDEAEIAAMTGARGYLGGWFDRRAGIIDPLSYTLELARVASAADAGIAERQRVVKLAK
;
A
#
# COMPACT_ATOMS: atom_id res chain seq x y z
N MET A 1 -22.86 24.72 17.68
CA MET A 1 -22.71 24.03 16.38
C MET A 1 -21.81 22.85 16.63
N PRO A 2 -22.27 21.59 16.47
CA PRO A 2 -21.35 20.45 16.48
C PRO A 2 -20.34 20.70 15.36
N ALA A 3 -19.05 20.45 15.62
CA ALA A 3 -18.05 20.51 14.58
C ALA A 3 -18.52 19.61 13.43
N ALA A 4 -18.76 20.20 12.25
CA ALA A 4 -18.94 19.40 11.04
C ALA A 4 -17.74 18.46 10.96
N PHE A 5 -17.97 17.18 10.69
CA PHE A 5 -16.91 16.19 10.53
C PHE A 5 -15.89 16.81 9.57
N SER A 6 -14.72 17.15 10.11
CA SER A 6 -13.78 18.07 9.49
C SER A 6 -13.30 17.48 8.18
N ASP A 7 -13.05 18.36 7.20
CA ASP A 7 -12.42 18.06 5.93
C ASP A 7 -11.43 16.87 5.99
N PRO A 8 -11.37 16.02 4.95
CA PRO A 8 -10.51 14.84 4.94
C PRO A 8 -9.05 15.20 5.29
N VAL A 9 -8.41 14.35 6.11
CA VAL A 9 -7.03 14.52 6.57
C VAL A 9 -6.07 14.62 5.38
N TRP A 10 -6.31 13.79 4.35
CA TRP A 10 -5.62 13.87 3.07
C TRP A 10 -6.38 14.82 2.15
N ARG A 11 -5.80 16.00 1.86
CA ARG A 11 -6.40 16.96 0.94
C ARG A 11 -5.62 17.04 -0.35
N LYS A 12 -6.31 16.87 -1.47
CA LYS A 12 -5.72 17.07 -2.79
C LYS A 12 -5.38 18.56 -2.91
N PRO A 13 -4.12 18.95 -3.18
CA PRO A 13 -3.80 20.34 -3.45
C PRO A 13 -4.64 20.83 -4.63
N GLN A 14 -5.15 22.06 -4.58
CA GLN A 14 -5.89 22.65 -5.71
C GLN A 14 -5.04 22.70 -6.99
N THR A 15 -3.72 22.71 -6.85
CA THR A 15 -2.73 22.71 -7.93
C THR A 15 -2.39 21.32 -8.46
N ALA A 16 -3.03 20.25 -7.98
CA ALA A 16 -2.75 18.91 -8.43
C ALA A 16 -3.05 18.77 -9.95
N PRO A 17 -2.14 18.18 -10.74
CA PRO A 17 -2.33 18.07 -12.18
C PRO A 17 -3.56 17.21 -12.48
N ALA A 18 -4.31 17.63 -13.51
CA ALA A 18 -5.33 16.79 -14.12
C ALA A 18 -4.69 15.95 -15.22
N PHE A 19 -4.99 14.66 -15.24
CA PHE A 19 -4.46 13.73 -16.24
C PHE A 19 -5.50 13.53 -17.35
N ARG A 20 -5.14 13.94 -18.57
CA ARG A 20 -6.05 14.02 -19.71
C ARG A 20 -5.41 13.48 -20.99
N SER A 21 -4.61 12.42 -20.90
CA SER A 21 -4.09 11.82 -22.13
C SER A 21 -5.24 11.39 -23.01
N GLU A 22 -5.15 11.69 -24.29
CA GLU A 22 -6.17 11.27 -25.24
C GLU A 22 -5.94 9.82 -25.62
N LEU A 23 -6.98 9.00 -25.53
CA LEU A 23 -6.96 7.68 -26.14
C LEU A 23 -7.19 7.86 -27.63
N SER A 24 -6.14 7.70 -28.45
CA SER A 24 -6.27 7.81 -29.91
C SER A 24 -7.27 6.79 -30.43
N SER A 25 -8.31 7.26 -31.14
CA SER A 25 -9.28 6.38 -31.78
C SER A 25 -8.60 5.49 -32.81
N GLY A 26 -8.62 4.16 -32.60
CA GLY A 26 -8.06 3.18 -33.52
C GLY A 26 -6.58 2.83 -33.32
N GLY A 27 -5.92 3.39 -32.29
CA GLY A 27 -4.56 2.99 -31.92
C GLY A 27 -4.53 1.61 -31.23
N THR A 28 -3.45 0.86 -31.44
CA THR A 28 -3.14 -0.36 -30.69
C THR A 28 -2.25 0.00 -29.51
N LEU A 29 -2.58 -0.53 -28.32
CA LEU A 29 -1.77 -0.45 -27.10
C LEU A 29 -1.46 -1.86 -26.62
N ASP A 30 -0.33 -2.03 -25.94
CA ASP A 30 0.04 -3.31 -25.32
C ASP A 30 -0.86 -3.63 -24.11
N ALA A 31 -1.25 -2.59 -23.35
CA ALA A 31 -2.14 -2.76 -22.20
C ALA A 31 -3.07 -1.54 -21.97
N ILE A 32 -4.31 -1.85 -21.61
CA ILE A 32 -5.26 -0.88 -21.03
C ILE A 32 -5.53 -1.28 -19.58
N ILE A 33 -5.32 -0.34 -18.67
CA ILE A 33 -5.51 -0.51 -17.22
C ILE A 33 -6.79 0.24 -16.83
N VAL A 34 -7.76 -0.48 -16.27
CA VAL A 34 -9.02 0.09 -15.80
C VAL A 34 -8.91 0.38 -14.29
N GLY A 35 -8.84 1.66 -13.95
CA GLY A 35 -8.67 2.17 -12.59
C GLY A 35 -7.29 2.77 -12.34
N GLY A 36 -7.27 4.05 -11.99
CA GLY A 36 -6.12 4.88 -11.62
C GLY A 36 -5.88 4.96 -10.11
N GLY A 37 -6.13 3.86 -9.39
CA GLY A 37 -5.67 3.70 -8.00
C GLY A 37 -4.21 3.25 -7.92
N ILE A 38 -3.69 3.07 -6.71
CA ILE A 38 -2.28 2.66 -6.45
C ILE A 38 -1.88 1.41 -7.26
N MET A 39 -2.73 0.38 -7.31
CA MET A 39 -2.42 -0.84 -8.07
C MET A 39 -2.32 -0.56 -9.57
N GLY A 40 -3.28 0.18 -10.13
CA GLY A 40 -3.30 0.50 -11.56
C GLY A 40 -2.14 1.41 -11.96
N LEU A 41 -1.85 2.43 -11.18
CA LEU A 41 -0.75 3.36 -11.44
C LEU A 41 0.63 2.71 -11.24
N SER A 42 0.80 1.86 -10.22
CA SER A 42 2.02 1.08 -10.05
C SER A 42 2.22 0.13 -11.23
N THR A 43 1.15 -0.56 -11.67
CA THR A 43 1.20 -1.42 -12.86
C THR A 43 1.61 -0.62 -14.10
N ALA A 44 1.01 0.56 -14.30
CA ALA A 44 1.30 1.42 -15.44
C ALA A 44 2.76 1.87 -15.46
N LEU A 45 3.29 2.32 -14.32
CA LEU A 45 4.69 2.72 -14.18
C LEU A 45 5.64 1.58 -14.58
N HIS A 46 5.44 0.39 -14.03
CA HIS A 46 6.33 -0.75 -14.28
C HIS A 46 6.20 -1.28 -15.72
N ALA A 47 4.98 -1.32 -16.27
CA ALA A 47 4.75 -1.74 -17.64
C ALA A 47 5.35 -0.77 -18.66
N ALA A 48 5.18 0.54 -18.46
CA ALA A 48 5.75 1.54 -19.36
C ALA A 48 7.29 1.52 -19.33
N ARG A 49 7.89 1.30 -18.15
CA ARG A 49 9.34 1.07 -18.01
C ARG A 49 9.85 -0.19 -18.68
N ALA A 50 9.00 -1.20 -18.82
CA ALA A 50 9.31 -2.39 -19.61
C ALA A 50 9.19 -2.13 -21.13
N GLY A 51 8.90 -0.90 -21.56
CA GLY A 51 8.78 -0.50 -22.96
C GLY A 51 7.39 -0.75 -23.56
N LEU A 52 6.38 -1.04 -22.73
CA LEU A 52 5.02 -1.27 -23.19
C LEU A 52 4.28 0.06 -23.38
N SER A 53 3.46 0.14 -24.43
CA SER A 53 2.48 1.19 -24.63
C SER A 53 1.26 0.97 -23.74
N VAL A 54 1.04 1.86 -22.77
CA VAL A 54 0.04 1.67 -21.70
C VAL A 54 -0.88 2.87 -21.59
N GLN A 55 -2.18 2.60 -21.40
CA GLN A 55 -3.17 3.62 -21.05
C GLN A 55 -3.95 3.23 -19.79
N VAL A 56 -3.98 4.13 -18.80
CA VAL A 56 -4.84 4.06 -17.62
C VAL A 56 -6.11 4.86 -17.87
N LEU A 57 -7.26 4.25 -17.58
CA LEU A 57 -8.58 4.89 -17.64
C LEU A 57 -9.22 4.85 -16.25
N ASP A 58 -9.56 6.01 -15.69
CA ASP A 58 -10.29 6.10 -14.42
C ASP A 58 -11.61 6.85 -14.59
N ALA A 59 -12.67 6.41 -13.90
CA ALA A 59 -13.98 7.04 -13.96
C ALA A 59 -14.07 8.36 -13.18
N GLY A 60 -13.18 8.58 -12.21
CA GLY A 60 -13.06 9.80 -11.41
C GLY A 60 -11.73 10.52 -11.65
N ALA A 61 -11.36 11.42 -10.75
CA ALA A 61 -10.03 11.99 -10.71
C ALA A 61 -9.08 11.11 -9.86
N ILE A 62 -7.78 11.15 -10.19
CA ILE A 62 -6.78 10.39 -9.46
C ILE A 62 -6.77 10.82 -7.98
N GLY A 63 -6.84 9.84 -7.09
CA GLY A 63 -6.87 10.03 -5.64
C GLY A 63 -8.26 10.19 -5.02
N GLU A 64 -9.36 10.21 -5.78
CA GLU A 64 -10.72 10.34 -5.22
C GLU A 64 -11.27 9.05 -4.59
N GLY A 65 -10.68 7.90 -4.91
CA GLY A 65 -11.09 6.59 -4.40
C GLY A 65 -10.32 6.11 -3.16
N ALA A 66 -10.46 4.83 -2.85
CA ALA A 66 -9.83 4.18 -1.70
C ALA A 66 -8.31 4.38 -1.61
N SER A 67 -7.63 4.50 -2.76
CA SER A 67 -6.19 4.74 -2.82
C SER A 67 -5.75 6.09 -2.23
N GLY A 68 -6.57 7.14 -2.35
CA GLY A 68 -6.26 8.45 -1.75
C GLY A 68 -6.90 8.68 -0.38
N LEU A 69 -7.80 7.78 0.07
CA LEU A 69 -8.61 7.98 1.27
C LEU A 69 -8.32 6.98 2.40
N ASN A 70 -7.42 6.00 2.19
CA ASN A 70 -7.08 5.02 3.24
C ASN A 70 -6.23 5.64 4.37
N GLY A 71 -5.98 4.87 5.43
CA GLY A 71 -5.23 5.35 6.61
C GLY A 71 -3.71 5.52 6.42
N GLY A 72 -3.17 5.23 5.24
CA GLY A 72 -1.75 5.41 4.91
C GLY A 72 -0.79 4.39 5.52
N GLN A 73 -1.28 3.42 6.30
CA GLN A 73 -0.44 2.41 6.94
C GLN A 73 0.19 1.47 5.90
N VAL A 74 1.51 1.30 6.01
CA VAL A 74 2.30 0.35 5.22
C VAL A 74 2.78 -0.73 6.17
N ILE A 75 2.03 -1.82 6.25
CA ILE A 75 2.28 -2.94 7.17
C ILE A 75 2.71 -4.14 6.33
N PRO A 76 3.91 -4.72 6.55
CA PRO A 76 4.34 -5.92 5.86
C PRO A 76 3.52 -7.13 6.32
N GLY A 77 3.47 -8.15 5.49
CA GLY A 77 2.78 -9.40 5.81
C GLY A 77 1.41 -9.54 5.16
N LEU A 78 0.77 -10.66 5.47
CA LEU A 78 -0.60 -10.98 5.13
C LEU A 78 -1.38 -11.19 6.43
N LYS A 79 -2.70 -11.38 6.32
CA LYS A 79 -3.54 -11.76 7.46
C LYS A 79 -3.08 -13.06 8.13
N TYR A 80 -2.49 -13.97 7.36
CA TYR A 80 -2.07 -15.29 7.82
C TYR A 80 -0.56 -15.36 8.02
N ASP A 81 -0.15 -16.06 9.07
CA ASP A 81 1.26 -16.24 9.42
C ASP A 81 1.95 -17.28 8.51
N PRO A 82 3.29 -17.26 8.42
CA PRO A 82 4.03 -18.12 7.49
C PRO A 82 3.71 -19.62 7.54
N GLU A 83 3.64 -20.21 8.72
CA GLU A 83 3.32 -21.63 8.92
C GLU A 83 1.94 -21.97 8.36
N TRP A 84 0.94 -21.10 8.56
CA TRP A 84 -0.41 -21.30 8.01
C TRP A 84 -0.38 -21.27 6.48
N LEU A 85 0.35 -20.32 5.88
CA LEU A 85 0.48 -20.22 4.42
C LEU A 85 1.14 -21.46 3.82
N ILE A 86 2.16 -22.00 4.48
CA ILE A 86 2.88 -23.21 4.06
C ILE A 86 2.00 -24.45 4.17
N GLU A 87 1.26 -24.58 5.27
CA GLU A 87 0.33 -25.69 5.47
C GLU A 87 -0.77 -25.71 4.40
N HIS A 88 -1.35 -24.55 4.05
CA HIS A 88 -2.53 -24.47 3.18
C HIS A 88 -2.18 -24.46 1.69
N PHE A 89 -1.03 -23.90 1.30
CA PHE A 89 -0.64 -23.79 -0.11
C PHE A 89 0.51 -24.75 -0.49
N GLY A 90 1.02 -25.52 0.46
CA GLY A 90 2.20 -26.36 0.29
C GLY A 90 3.49 -25.55 0.33
N LYS A 91 4.62 -26.25 0.52
CA LYS A 91 5.93 -25.63 0.74
C LYS A 91 6.31 -24.60 -0.33
N GLU A 92 6.21 -24.95 -1.61
CA GLU A 92 6.66 -24.06 -2.69
C GLU A 92 5.86 -22.77 -2.78
N ARG A 93 4.53 -22.86 -2.91
CA ARG A 93 3.65 -21.69 -3.04
C ARG A 93 3.51 -20.91 -1.74
N GLY A 94 3.49 -21.61 -0.61
CA GLY A 94 3.46 -21.00 0.71
C GLY A 94 4.71 -20.17 0.98
N GLU A 95 5.90 -20.70 0.72
CA GLU A 95 7.14 -19.93 0.87
C GLU A 95 7.21 -18.75 -0.10
N ALA A 96 6.72 -18.90 -1.34
CA ALA A 96 6.61 -17.77 -2.27
C ALA A 96 5.69 -16.66 -1.75
N LEU A 97 4.53 -17.01 -1.16
CA LEU A 97 3.63 -16.05 -0.54
C LEU A 97 4.25 -15.39 0.70
N VAL A 98 5.00 -16.14 1.51
CA VAL A 98 5.71 -15.61 2.67
C VAL A 98 6.79 -14.61 2.25
N ALA A 99 7.58 -14.95 1.24
CA ALA A 99 8.60 -14.06 0.69
C ALA A 99 7.97 -12.78 0.11
N PHE A 100 6.89 -12.93 -0.66
CA PHE A 100 6.11 -11.79 -1.15
C PHE A 100 5.65 -10.90 0.01
N ALA A 101 5.00 -11.49 1.01
CA ALA A 101 4.47 -10.80 2.19
C ALA A 101 5.57 -10.07 2.99
N ALA A 102 6.77 -10.64 3.10
CA ALA A 102 7.92 -10.01 3.75
C ALA A 102 8.39 -8.73 3.04
N SER A 103 8.25 -8.69 1.71
CA SER A 103 8.78 -7.62 0.85
C SER A 103 7.81 -6.47 0.58
N THR A 104 6.53 -6.57 0.96
CA THR A 104 5.49 -5.63 0.53
C THR A 104 5.72 -4.20 1.02
N ALA A 105 6.18 -4.03 2.26
CA ALA A 105 6.50 -2.70 2.80
C ALA A 105 7.73 -2.10 2.11
N ASP A 106 8.78 -2.91 1.87
CA ASP A 106 9.97 -2.48 1.14
C ASP A 106 9.60 -1.97 -0.25
N ALA A 107 8.74 -2.68 -0.98
CA ALA A 107 8.31 -2.28 -2.31
C ALA A 107 7.72 -0.86 -2.35
N VAL A 108 6.88 -0.50 -1.36
CA VAL A 108 6.30 0.86 -1.28
C VAL A 108 7.38 1.90 -0.99
N PHE A 109 8.20 1.67 0.03
CA PHE A 109 9.22 2.64 0.42
C PHE A 109 10.36 2.77 -0.60
N ASP A 110 10.70 1.68 -1.29
CA ASP A 110 11.67 1.67 -2.38
C ASP A 110 11.15 2.44 -3.58
N VAL A 111 9.88 2.28 -3.97
CA VAL A 111 9.28 3.12 -5.01
C VAL A 111 9.36 4.60 -4.63
N ILE A 112 9.00 4.97 -3.40
CA ILE A 112 9.11 6.36 -2.94
C ILE A 112 10.54 6.88 -3.07
N ARG A 113 11.55 6.11 -2.64
CA ARG A 113 12.97 6.50 -2.69
C ARG A 113 13.52 6.54 -4.11
N ASN A 114 13.34 5.47 -4.88
CA ASN A 114 13.96 5.27 -6.19
C ASN A 114 13.36 6.23 -7.22
N GLU A 115 12.05 6.46 -7.15
CA GLU A 115 11.34 7.41 -8.01
C GLU A 115 11.42 8.86 -7.52
N LYS A 116 12.01 9.07 -6.33
CA LYS A 116 12.10 10.37 -5.67
C LYS A 116 10.73 11.04 -5.55
N LEU A 117 9.72 10.25 -5.14
CA LEU A 117 8.35 10.75 -5.02
C LEU A 117 8.29 11.81 -3.91
N ALA A 118 7.57 12.90 -4.16
CA ALA A 118 7.29 13.93 -3.17
C ALA A 118 6.18 13.48 -2.20
N VAL A 119 6.45 12.42 -1.45
CA VAL A 119 5.49 11.77 -0.54
C VAL A 119 6.03 11.87 0.88
N PRO A 120 5.34 12.54 1.80
CA PRO A 120 5.65 12.43 3.22
C PRO A 120 5.51 10.97 3.67
N PHE A 121 6.56 10.39 4.24
CA PHE A 121 6.53 9.05 4.80
C PHE A 121 7.36 8.94 6.07
N THR A 122 7.01 7.98 6.93
CA THR A 122 7.81 7.59 8.10
C THR A 122 7.83 6.08 8.18
N ARG A 123 9.01 5.50 8.39
CA ARG A 123 9.20 4.06 8.56
C ARG A 123 9.75 3.78 9.96
N ASN A 124 8.89 3.94 10.96
CA ASN A 124 9.18 3.74 12.38
C ASN A 124 8.38 2.58 13.00
N GLY A 125 7.84 1.72 12.14
CA GLY A 125 7.16 0.50 12.53
C GLY A 125 5.66 0.64 12.82
N TRP A 126 5.07 -0.48 13.23
CA TRP A 126 3.66 -0.63 13.55
C TRP A 126 3.49 -1.61 14.70
N ILE A 127 2.63 -1.27 15.65
CA ILE A 127 2.33 -2.09 16.83
C ILE A 127 0.94 -2.71 16.66
N GLN A 128 0.88 -4.03 16.73
CA GLN A 128 -0.35 -4.76 17.02
C GLN A 128 -0.51 -4.93 18.52
N ALA A 129 -1.38 -4.13 19.14
CA ALA A 129 -1.64 -4.23 20.56
C ALA A 129 -2.51 -5.46 20.91
N ALA A 130 -2.16 -6.18 21.98
CA ALA A 130 -2.88 -7.34 22.48
C ALA A 130 -3.65 -6.97 23.77
N HIS A 131 -4.98 -7.03 23.73
CA HIS A 131 -5.85 -6.71 24.87
C HIS A 131 -6.46 -7.97 25.53
N THR A 132 -6.07 -9.15 25.08
CA THR A 132 -6.49 -10.45 25.62
C THR A 132 -5.32 -11.43 25.56
N GLU A 133 -5.35 -12.46 26.41
CA GLU A 133 -4.34 -13.54 26.39
C GLU A 133 -4.27 -14.21 25.02
N THR A 134 -5.42 -14.49 24.40
CA THR A 134 -5.49 -15.07 23.04
C THR A 134 -4.79 -14.18 22.00
N ALA A 135 -4.94 -12.85 22.11
CA ALA A 135 -4.24 -11.93 21.20
C ALA A 135 -2.73 -11.89 21.48
N LEU A 136 -2.30 -12.03 22.74
CA LEU A 136 -0.90 -12.05 23.13
C LEU A 136 -0.21 -13.35 22.68
N GLU A 137 -0.88 -14.50 22.81
CA GLU A 137 -0.42 -15.78 22.27
C GLU A 137 -0.28 -15.72 20.74
N ALA A 138 -1.27 -15.13 20.06
CA ALA A 138 -1.19 -14.94 18.60
C ALA A 138 -0.04 -14.00 18.19
N ALA A 139 0.21 -12.94 18.96
CA ALA A 139 1.35 -12.04 18.77
C ALA A 139 2.68 -12.77 18.96
N ALA A 140 2.84 -13.56 20.02
CA ALA A 140 4.04 -14.37 20.28
C ALA A 140 4.26 -15.42 19.18
N ASN A 141 3.19 -16.04 18.69
CA ASN A 141 3.24 -16.99 17.59
C ASN A 141 3.73 -16.33 16.28
N ARG A 142 3.20 -15.14 15.97
CA ARG A 142 3.61 -14.36 14.80
C ARG A 142 5.06 -13.89 14.90
N ASP A 143 5.45 -13.40 16.07
CA ASP A 143 6.80 -12.96 16.38
C ASP A 143 7.83 -14.08 16.15
N ARG A 144 7.58 -15.27 16.71
CA ARG A 144 8.43 -16.46 16.50
C ARG A 144 8.66 -16.76 15.02
N GLN A 145 7.58 -16.77 14.24
CA GLN A 145 7.64 -17.15 12.83
C GLN A 145 8.38 -16.12 11.97
N TRP A 146 8.12 -14.83 12.19
CA TRP A 146 8.77 -13.76 11.41
C TRP A 146 10.22 -13.53 11.85
N ARG A 147 10.52 -13.60 13.16
CA ARG A 147 11.90 -13.51 13.65
C ARG A 147 12.77 -14.66 13.13
N ALA A 148 12.24 -15.89 13.09
CA ALA A 148 12.95 -17.03 12.50
C ALA A 148 13.30 -16.84 11.01
N ARG A 149 12.64 -15.90 10.34
CA ARG A 149 12.87 -15.52 8.94
C ARG A 149 13.69 -14.23 8.79
N GLY A 150 14.26 -13.72 9.88
CA GLY A 150 15.10 -12.53 9.91
C GLY A 150 14.32 -11.20 9.83
N ALA A 151 13.01 -11.21 10.06
CA ALA A 151 12.25 -9.97 10.15
C ALA A 151 12.65 -9.17 11.40
N ASP A 152 12.74 -7.84 11.26
CA ASP A 152 12.97 -6.93 12.38
C ASP A 152 11.65 -6.70 13.16
N VAL A 153 11.38 -7.65 14.06
CA VAL A 153 10.14 -7.73 14.83
C VAL A 153 10.42 -8.04 16.29
N GLU A 154 9.54 -7.54 17.16
CA GLU A 154 9.66 -7.66 18.61
C GLU A 154 8.31 -7.94 19.26
N LEU A 155 8.29 -8.91 20.19
CA LEU A 155 7.17 -9.07 21.10
C LEU A 155 7.35 -8.09 22.24
N LEU A 156 6.32 -7.29 22.51
CA LEU A 156 6.29 -6.30 23.57
C LEU A 156 5.53 -6.84 24.78
N ASP A 157 6.05 -6.58 25.98
CA ASP A 157 5.32 -6.75 27.23
C ASP A 157 4.38 -5.55 27.53
N GLU A 158 3.63 -5.65 28.64
CA GLU A 158 2.70 -4.58 29.09
C GLU A 158 3.42 -3.24 29.33
N ALA A 159 4.63 -3.26 29.91
CA ALA A 159 5.36 -2.04 30.25
C ALA A 159 5.89 -1.36 28.97
N GLU A 160 6.41 -2.14 28.03
CA GLU A 160 6.94 -1.67 26.74
C GLU A 160 5.84 -1.05 25.87
N ILE A 161 4.69 -1.73 25.73
CA ILE A 161 3.59 -1.18 24.93
C ILE A 161 3.00 0.09 25.57
N ALA A 162 2.91 0.15 26.90
CA ALA A 162 2.48 1.35 27.60
C ALA A 162 3.46 2.51 27.39
N ALA A 163 4.76 2.25 27.41
CA ALA A 163 5.80 3.24 27.16
C ALA A 163 5.75 3.78 25.71
N MET A 164 5.50 2.91 24.73
CA MET A 164 5.47 3.29 23.31
C MET A 164 4.17 3.99 22.89
N THR A 165 3.03 3.58 23.44
CA THR A 165 1.70 4.04 22.99
C THR A 165 1.06 5.06 23.91
N GLY A 166 1.49 5.12 25.18
CA GLY A 166 0.82 5.88 26.23
C GLY A 166 -0.52 5.28 26.69
N ALA A 167 -0.96 4.17 26.10
CA ALA A 167 -2.21 3.49 26.44
C ALA A 167 -1.99 2.46 27.56
N ARG A 168 -3.04 2.21 28.35
CA ARG A 168 -3.08 1.17 29.38
C ARG A 168 -4.17 0.13 29.04
N GLY A 169 -4.06 -1.06 29.62
CA GLY A 169 -5.04 -2.14 29.44
C GLY A 169 -4.70 -3.14 28.32
N TYR A 170 -3.53 -3.01 27.71
CA TYR A 170 -2.95 -4.04 26.86
C TYR A 170 -2.06 -4.97 27.70
N LEU A 171 -2.09 -6.26 27.42
CA LEU A 171 -1.24 -7.26 28.07
C LEU A 171 0.16 -7.32 27.43
N GLY A 172 0.32 -6.69 26.27
CA GLY A 172 1.53 -6.67 25.46
C GLY A 172 1.19 -6.33 24.00
N GLY A 173 2.07 -6.68 23.08
CA GLY A 173 1.80 -6.52 21.65
C GLY A 173 2.93 -7.04 20.76
N TRP A 174 2.81 -6.80 19.46
CA TRP A 174 3.82 -7.16 18.48
C TRP A 174 4.22 -5.94 17.67
N PHE A 175 5.51 -5.62 17.66
CA PHE A 175 6.08 -4.48 16.96
C PHE A 175 6.84 -4.93 15.73
N ASP A 176 6.43 -4.46 14.55
CA ASP A 176 7.13 -4.68 13.29
C ASP A 176 7.80 -3.38 12.84
N ARG A 177 9.13 -3.29 12.97
CA ARG A 177 9.91 -2.08 12.66
C ARG A 177 9.99 -1.81 11.15
N ARG A 178 9.69 -2.80 10.31
CA ARG A 178 9.71 -2.64 8.85
C ARG A 178 8.50 -1.87 8.34
N ALA A 179 7.45 -1.72 9.15
CA ALA A 179 6.25 -1.01 8.82
C ALA A 179 6.41 0.52 8.89
N GLY A 180 5.36 1.25 8.52
CA GLY A 180 5.30 2.68 8.68
C GLY A 180 4.02 3.29 8.13
N ILE A 181 4.10 4.55 7.75
CA ILE A 181 2.98 5.34 7.24
C ILE A 181 3.44 6.23 6.08
N ILE A 182 2.54 6.46 5.14
CA ILE A 182 2.66 7.40 4.03
C ILE A 182 1.44 8.33 4.01
N ASP A 183 1.53 9.48 3.35
CA ASP A 183 0.35 10.15 2.82
C ASP A 183 -0.11 9.40 1.55
N PRO A 184 -1.23 8.66 1.61
CA PRO A 184 -1.66 7.80 0.51
C PRO A 184 -2.19 8.60 -0.69
N LEU A 185 -2.70 9.82 -0.47
CA LEU A 185 -3.14 10.69 -1.55
C LEU A 185 -1.95 11.23 -2.31
N SER A 186 -0.95 11.77 -1.59
CA SER A 186 0.31 12.21 -2.21
C SER A 186 0.99 11.06 -2.95
N TYR A 187 1.02 9.84 -2.36
CA TYR A 187 1.57 8.66 -3.03
C TYR A 187 0.84 8.30 -4.32
N THR A 188 -0.50 8.32 -4.31
CA THR A 188 -1.29 8.04 -5.52
C THR A 188 -1.05 9.07 -6.62
N LEU A 189 -0.98 10.36 -6.27
CA LEU A 189 -0.73 11.43 -7.24
C LEU A 189 0.68 11.37 -7.81
N GLU A 190 1.68 11.11 -6.96
CA GLU A 190 3.07 10.99 -7.38
C GLU A 190 3.30 9.74 -8.24
N LEU A 191 2.63 8.61 -7.97
CA LEU A 191 2.62 7.45 -8.86
C LEU A 191 2.07 7.80 -10.25
N ALA A 192 0.98 8.56 -10.33
CA ALA A 192 0.45 9.02 -11.63
C ALA A 192 1.46 9.93 -12.34
N ARG A 193 2.10 10.85 -11.62
CA ARG A 193 3.13 11.74 -12.18
C ARG A 193 4.29 10.95 -12.77
N VAL A 194 4.85 9.98 -12.05
CA VAL A 194 5.99 9.20 -12.56
C VAL A 194 5.61 8.19 -13.63
N ALA A 195 4.40 7.62 -13.57
CA ALA A 195 3.88 6.78 -14.64
C ALA A 195 3.74 7.58 -15.95
N SER A 196 3.16 8.79 -15.90
CA SER A 196 3.10 9.67 -17.07
C SER A 196 4.47 10.14 -17.55
N ALA A 197 5.42 10.37 -16.65
CA ALA A 197 6.80 10.68 -17.03
C ALA A 197 7.54 9.50 -17.66
N ALA A 198 7.05 8.26 -17.45
CA ALA A 198 7.50 7.05 -18.12
C ALA A 198 6.66 6.73 -19.37
N ASP A 199 5.96 7.71 -19.93
CA ASP A 199 5.13 7.62 -21.13
C ASP A 199 3.84 6.77 -21.00
N ALA A 200 3.41 6.44 -19.78
CA ALA A 200 2.08 5.88 -19.58
C ALA A 200 0.99 6.95 -19.77
N GLY A 201 0.04 6.69 -20.67
CA GLY A 201 -1.17 7.51 -20.80
C GLY A 201 -2.05 7.38 -19.56
N ILE A 202 -2.59 8.49 -19.07
CA ILE A 202 -3.56 8.51 -17.97
C ILE A 202 -4.71 9.45 -18.32
N ALA A 203 -5.94 8.94 -18.27
CA ALA A 203 -7.15 9.69 -18.54
C ALA A 203 -8.13 9.58 -17.37
N GLU A 204 -8.36 10.71 -16.69
CA GLU A 204 -9.39 10.88 -15.67
C GLU A 204 -10.78 11.05 -16.31
N ARG A 205 -11.83 10.78 -15.53
CA ARG A 205 -13.24 10.96 -15.95
C ARG A 205 -13.61 10.18 -17.23
N GLN A 206 -12.93 9.06 -17.47
CA GLN A 206 -13.20 8.12 -18.56
C GLN A 206 -13.75 6.81 -17.98
N ARG A 207 -15.07 6.73 -17.85
CA ARG A 207 -15.72 5.50 -17.38
C ARG A 207 -15.71 4.43 -18.47
N VAL A 208 -15.00 3.33 -18.20
CA VAL A 208 -15.11 2.12 -19.02
C VAL A 208 -16.46 1.46 -18.76
N VAL A 209 -17.27 1.32 -19.80
CA VAL A 209 -18.64 0.78 -19.72
C VAL A 209 -18.79 -0.63 -20.30
N LYS A 210 -17.88 -1.02 -21.18
CA LYS A 210 -17.91 -2.30 -21.88
C LYS A 210 -16.52 -2.68 -22.38
N LEU A 211 -16.24 -3.97 -22.39
CA LEU A 211 -15.14 -4.58 -23.14
C LEU A 211 -15.74 -5.42 -24.27
N ALA A 212 -15.18 -5.33 -25.46
CA ALA A 212 -15.57 -6.11 -26.63
C ALA A 212 -14.35 -6.82 -27.20
N LYS A 213 -14.56 -8.01 -27.76
CA LYS A 213 -13.57 -8.77 -28.51
C LYS A 213 -13.76 -8.53 -30.00
#